data_AF-A0A072P6E8-F1
#
_entry.id   AF-A0A072P6E8-F1
#
_cell.length_a   1.000
_cell.length_b   1.000
_cell.length_c   1.000
_cell.angle_alpha   90.00
_cell.angle_beta   90.00
_cell.angle_gamma   90.00
#
_symmetry.space_group_name_H-M   'P 1'
#
loop_
_entity.id
_entity.type
_entity.pdbx_description
1 polymer ?
#
loop_
_entity_poly.entity_id
_entity_poly.type
_entity_poly.pdbx_seq_one_letter_code
_entity_poly.pdbx_strand_id
1 'polypeptide(L)'
;MAGNNAFPQLDTQMGAANRAGAPPTATAMGGALNGNGAGAAANYMAPLPVGHQQDLNFLYAQIQELGSILRSNRDKVNVITRTAEEVAKRTNGSIPDSDGSHEGDKARVRELERELAKSNHIISLYKHEQTENTNLIAMYEDALGTATEQIRNYCTDVESRFLAQRKHYNNLLQQEKDEHLQSRLDRDHWQAQTLKVSEMIRTASRLRTDEWSEEYAVISGLQSEVRCLRRCLGMEPEKAENETGWSYLKELPLTDQA
;
A
#
# COMPACT_ATOMS: atom_id res chain seq x y z
N MET A 1 33.59 -8.87 -21.33
CA MET A 1 32.15 -8.63 -21.08
C MET A 1 32.00 -8.32 -19.61
N ALA A 2 31.84 -7.06 -19.26
CA ALA A 2 31.74 -6.59 -17.88
C ALA A 2 30.25 -6.51 -17.48
N GLY A 3 29.88 -7.17 -16.39
CA GLY A 3 28.54 -7.12 -15.82
C GLY A 3 28.39 -5.90 -14.90
N ASN A 4 27.51 -4.97 -15.26
CA ASN A 4 27.10 -3.88 -14.38
C ASN A 4 25.99 -4.37 -13.44
N ASN A 5 26.33 -4.55 -12.16
CA ASN A 5 25.37 -4.71 -11.07
C ASN A 5 24.87 -3.31 -10.66
N ALA A 6 23.58 -3.04 -10.87
CA ALA A 6 22.93 -1.75 -10.58
C ALA A 6 22.24 -1.68 -9.21
N PHE A 7 22.60 -2.55 -8.26
CA PHE A 7 22.05 -2.53 -6.90
C PHE A 7 23.16 -2.65 -5.86
N PRO A 8 23.24 -1.79 -4.84
CA PRO A 8 24.15 -1.99 -3.72
C PRO A 8 23.64 -3.14 -2.84
N GLN A 9 24.57 -4.01 -2.41
CA GLN A 9 24.28 -5.08 -1.46
C GLN A 9 24.06 -4.47 -0.06
N LEU A 10 22.90 -4.71 0.55
CA LEU A 10 22.69 -4.41 1.96
C LEU A 10 23.35 -5.49 2.81
N ASP A 11 24.43 -5.09 3.47
CA ASP A 11 25.19 -5.86 4.43
C ASP A 11 24.31 -6.17 5.65
N THR A 12 23.94 -7.44 5.84
CA THR A 12 23.15 -7.89 7.00
C THR A 12 24.12 -8.44 8.05
N GLN A 13 24.76 -7.55 8.80
CA GLN A 13 25.56 -7.94 9.96
C GLN A 13 24.65 -8.07 11.18
N MET A 14 24.35 -9.31 11.55
CA MET A 14 23.67 -9.65 12.82
C MET A 14 24.51 -9.18 14.01
N GLY A 15 24.03 -8.16 14.71
CA GLY A 15 24.45 -7.81 16.06
C GLY A 15 23.29 -8.09 17.03
N ALA A 16 23.42 -9.15 17.82
CA ALA A 16 22.50 -9.48 18.90
C ALA A 16 22.53 -8.39 19.99
N ALA A 17 21.39 -7.77 20.27
CA ALA A 17 21.17 -7.02 21.51
C ALA A 17 19.69 -7.05 21.91
N ASN A 18 19.45 -7.73 23.04
CA ASN A 18 18.26 -7.64 23.88
C ASN A 18 17.71 -6.20 23.99
N ARG A 19 16.39 -6.02 23.81
CA ARG A 19 15.60 -5.02 24.55
C ARG A 19 14.10 -5.29 24.41
N ALA A 20 13.49 -5.62 25.55
CA ALA A 20 12.05 -5.52 25.78
C ALA A 20 11.61 -4.04 25.72
N GLY A 21 10.41 -3.77 25.18
CA GLY A 21 9.80 -2.45 25.17
C GLY A 21 8.38 -2.48 24.62
N ALA A 22 7.41 -2.14 25.48
CA ALA A 22 5.97 -2.08 25.23
C ALA A 22 5.56 -0.91 24.28
N PRO A 23 4.31 -0.84 23.78
CA PRO A 23 3.91 0.11 22.74
C PRO A 23 3.58 1.50 23.34
N PRO A 24 3.87 2.62 22.64
CA PRO A 24 3.45 3.94 23.10
C PRO A 24 2.04 4.27 22.61
N THR A 25 1.12 4.43 23.57
CA THR A 25 -0.17 5.09 23.40
C THR A 25 0.06 6.60 23.26
N ALA A 26 -0.47 7.22 22.21
CA ALA A 26 -0.34 8.66 21.96
C ALA A 26 -1.33 9.46 22.83
N THR A 27 -0.81 10.27 23.74
CA THR A 27 -1.56 11.29 24.49
C THR A 27 -1.35 12.64 23.81
N ALA A 28 -2.44 13.27 23.39
CA ALA A 28 -2.44 14.58 22.74
C ALA A 28 -1.99 15.70 23.72
N MET A 29 -1.00 16.47 23.30
CA MET A 29 -0.47 17.63 24.02
C MET A 29 -1.32 18.87 23.72
N GLY A 30 -1.92 19.46 24.75
CA GLY A 30 -2.55 20.77 24.70
C GLY A 30 -1.50 21.87 24.65
N GLY A 31 -1.53 22.68 23.59
CA GLY A 31 -0.73 23.89 23.45
C GLY A 31 -1.54 25.12 23.87
N ALA A 32 -1.14 25.77 24.96
CA ALA A 32 -1.61 27.08 25.35
C ALA A 32 -0.86 28.16 24.57
N LEU A 33 -1.57 29.02 23.84
CA LEU A 33 -1.08 30.33 23.43
C LEU A 33 -2.18 31.40 23.63
N ASN A 34 -1.76 32.45 24.33
CA ASN A 34 -2.51 33.63 24.76
C ASN A 34 -2.62 34.66 23.62
N GLY A 35 -3.76 35.34 23.49
CA GLY A 35 -3.93 36.40 22.48
C GLY A 35 -5.34 37.02 22.38
N ASN A 36 -5.70 37.81 23.39
CA ASN A 36 -6.49 39.05 23.33
C ASN A 36 -7.65 39.21 22.30
N GLY A 37 -8.89 39.15 22.81
CA GLY A 37 -9.94 40.15 22.53
C GLY A 37 -10.66 40.13 21.18
N ALA A 38 -11.75 39.36 21.06
CA ALA A 38 -13.05 39.79 20.53
C ALA A 38 -14.00 38.60 20.37
N GLY A 39 -15.19 38.69 20.97
CA GLY A 39 -16.39 38.01 20.47
C GLY A 39 -16.53 36.53 20.78
N ALA A 40 -17.02 36.20 21.99
CA ALA A 40 -17.59 34.91 22.37
C ALA A 40 -18.91 34.56 21.64
N ALA A 41 -19.04 34.93 20.35
CA ALA A 41 -20.21 34.71 19.51
C ALA A 41 -19.87 34.00 18.17
N ALA A 42 -18.67 33.44 18.02
CA ALA A 42 -18.25 32.71 16.82
C ALA A 42 -18.28 31.17 16.97
N ASN A 43 -18.65 30.65 18.15
CA ASN A 43 -18.50 29.23 18.48
C ASN A 43 -19.67 28.32 18.00
N TYR A 44 -20.54 28.81 17.11
CA TYR A 44 -21.65 28.06 16.52
C TYR A 44 -21.63 28.00 14.99
N MET A 45 -20.51 28.32 14.35
CA MET A 45 -20.38 28.05 12.92
C MET A 45 -19.75 26.67 12.74
N ALA A 46 -20.50 25.73 12.17
CA ALA A 46 -19.96 24.47 11.67
C ALA A 46 -18.69 24.77 10.84
N PRO A 47 -17.63 23.93 10.92
CA PRO A 47 -16.40 24.18 10.17
C PRO A 47 -16.75 24.24 8.69
N LEU A 48 -16.71 25.46 8.14
CA LEU A 48 -16.96 25.68 6.73
C LEU A 48 -15.94 24.84 5.94
N PRO A 49 -16.35 24.18 4.84
CA PRO A 49 -15.47 23.29 4.09
C PRO A 49 -14.17 23.99 3.72
N VAL A 50 -13.05 23.28 3.91
CA VAL A 50 -11.65 23.75 3.75
C VAL A 50 -11.38 24.47 2.41
N GLY A 51 -12.20 24.27 1.38
CA GLY A 51 -12.10 24.98 0.09
C GLY A 51 -12.74 26.37 0.03
N HIS A 52 -13.67 26.70 0.92
CA HIS A 52 -14.43 27.96 0.82
C HIS A 52 -13.58 29.19 1.20
N GLN A 53 -12.66 29.05 2.16
CA GLN A 53 -11.72 30.13 2.49
C GLN A 53 -10.66 30.34 1.39
N GLN A 54 -10.26 29.27 0.71
CA GLN A 54 -9.33 29.36 -0.42
C GLN A 54 -9.97 30.05 -1.63
N ASP A 55 -11.23 29.73 -1.92
CA ASP A 55 -12.00 30.35 -2.99
C ASP A 55 -12.24 31.85 -2.72
N LEU A 56 -12.60 32.23 -1.48
CA LEU A 56 -12.74 33.64 -1.11
C LEU A 56 -11.43 34.43 -1.24
N ASN A 57 -10.30 33.82 -0.88
CA ASN A 57 -8.98 34.44 -1.08
C ASN A 57 -8.63 34.58 -2.57
N PHE A 58 -9.00 33.59 -3.40
CA PHE A 58 -8.80 33.63 -4.84
C PHE A 58 -9.65 34.72 -5.51
N LEU A 59 -10.94 34.81 -5.18
CA LEU A 59 -11.81 35.86 -5.69
C LEU A 59 -11.35 37.26 -5.26
N TYR A 60 -10.87 37.41 -4.03
CA TYR A 60 -10.34 38.68 -3.56
C TYR A 60 -9.09 39.11 -4.35
N ALA A 61 -8.17 38.18 -4.63
CA ALA A 61 -7.01 38.45 -5.47
C ALA A 61 -7.41 38.86 -6.90
N GLN A 62 -8.40 38.17 -7.48
CA GLN A 62 -8.90 38.46 -8.82
C GLN A 62 -9.60 39.83 -8.90
N ILE A 63 -10.36 40.22 -7.86
CA ILE A 63 -10.98 41.55 -7.78
C ILE A 63 -9.92 42.65 -7.69
N GLN A 64 -8.85 42.44 -6.91
CA GLN A 64 -7.75 43.40 -6.84
C GLN A 64 -7.01 43.54 -8.18
N GLU A 65 -6.82 42.44 -8.90
CA GLU A 65 -6.22 42.44 -10.24
C GLU A 65 -7.11 43.20 -11.25
N LEU A 66 -8.41 42.92 -11.30
CA LEU A 66 -9.35 43.66 -12.14
C LEU A 66 -9.38 45.15 -11.78
N GLY A 67 -9.28 45.49 -10.50
CA GLY A 67 -9.17 46.88 -10.03
C GLY A 67 -7.89 47.58 -10.52
N SER A 68 -6.77 46.87 -10.54
CA SER A 68 -5.51 47.35 -11.12
C SER A 68 -5.62 47.58 -12.63
N ILE A 69 -6.24 46.63 -13.35
CA ILE A 69 -6.47 46.73 -14.80
C ILE A 69 -7.39 47.91 -15.13
N LEU A 70 -8.47 48.12 -14.38
CA LEU A 70 -9.39 49.26 -14.55
C LEU A 70 -8.70 50.60 -14.31
N ARG A 71 -7.84 50.70 -13.29
CA ARG A 71 -7.05 51.90 -13.03
C ARG A 71 -6.08 52.18 -14.19
N SER A 72 -5.37 51.15 -14.66
CA SER A 72 -4.50 51.25 -15.84
C SER A 72 -5.27 51.66 -17.10
N ASN A 73 -6.49 51.15 -17.29
CA ASN A 73 -7.34 51.52 -18.42
C ASN A 73 -7.76 53.00 -18.34
N ARG A 74 -8.13 53.47 -17.16
CA ARG A 74 -8.46 54.89 -16.93
C ARG A 74 -7.26 55.80 -17.18
N ASP A 75 -6.06 55.40 -16.76
CA ASP A 75 -4.83 56.16 -17.01
C ASP A 75 -4.50 56.21 -18.51
N LYS A 76 -4.63 55.08 -19.22
CA LYS A 76 -4.46 55.04 -20.69
C LYS A 76 -5.47 55.93 -21.41
N VAL A 77 -6.73 55.91 -21.01
CA VAL A 77 -7.77 56.79 -21.58
C VAL A 77 -7.45 58.25 -21.31
N ASN A 78 -7.02 58.61 -20.09
CA ASN A 78 -6.62 59.99 -19.76
C ASN A 78 -5.42 60.47 -20.58
N VAL A 79 -4.45 59.59 -20.86
CA VAL A 79 -3.33 59.90 -21.75
C VAL A 79 -3.85 60.13 -23.17
N ILE A 80 -4.74 59.27 -23.68
CA ILE A 80 -5.33 59.41 -25.01
C ILE A 80 -6.14 60.71 -25.13
N THR A 81 -6.94 61.08 -24.13
CA THR A 81 -7.70 62.32 -24.16
C THR A 81 -6.78 63.54 -24.14
N ARG A 82 -5.70 63.49 -23.35
CA ARG A 82 -4.71 64.57 -23.30
C ARG A 82 -3.95 64.71 -24.63
N THR A 83 -3.55 63.59 -25.24
CA THR A 83 -2.90 63.64 -26.56
C THR A 83 -3.87 64.09 -27.63
N ALA A 84 -5.14 63.68 -27.57
CA ALA A 84 -6.19 64.18 -28.47
C ALA A 84 -6.45 65.68 -28.31
N GLU A 85 -6.46 66.21 -27.08
CA GLU A 85 -6.58 67.65 -26.81
C GLU A 85 -5.35 68.44 -27.29
N GLU A 86 -4.15 67.90 -27.14
CA GLU A 86 -2.91 68.51 -27.66
C GLU A 86 -2.87 68.51 -29.20
N VAL A 87 -3.36 67.45 -29.84
CA VAL A 87 -3.52 67.37 -31.31
C VAL A 87 -4.59 68.35 -31.79
N ALA A 88 -5.74 68.42 -31.13
CA ALA A 88 -6.81 69.36 -31.44
C ALA A 88 -6.36 70.83 -31.31
N LYS A 89 -5.55 71.15 -30.30
CA LYS A 89 -4.94 72.48 -30.13
C LYS A 89 -3.92 72.81 -31.22
N ARG A 90 -3.17 71.84 -31.74
CA ARG A 90 -2.24 72.03 -32.86
C ARG A 90 -2.97 72.22 -34.19
N THR A 91 -4.09 71.56 -34.41
CA THR A 91 -4.88 71.71 -35.64
C THR A 91 -5.69 73.01 -35.70
N ASN A 92 -6.01 73.63 -34.56
CA ASN A 92 -6.81 74.86 -34.53
C ASN A 92 -5.97 76.16 -34.69
N GLY A 93 -4.65 76.05 -34.90
CA GLY A 93 -3.71 77.18 -34.85
C GLY A 93 -2.93 77.50 -36.13
N SER A 94 -3.12 76.80 -37.25
CA SER A 94 -2.30 77.04 -38.44
C SER A 94 -2.88 76.37 -39.69
N ILE A 95 -3.57 77.14 -40.54
CA ILE A 95 -3.70 76.83 -41.97
C ILE A 95 -3.30 78.08 -42.76
N PRO A 96 -2.05 78.20 -43.23
CA PRO A 96 -1.75 79.04 -44.37
C PRO A 96 -1.97 78.24 -45.66
N ASP A 97 -2.88 78.75 -46.47
CA ASP A 97 -3.11 78.41 -47.87
C ASP A 97 -1.83 78.70 -48.68
N SER A 98 -1.29 77.72 -49.39
CA SER A 98 -0.05 77.89 -50.17
C SER A 98 -0.09 77.10 -51.47
N ASP A 99 -0.39 77.82 -52.54
CA ASP A 99 -0.47 77.42 -53.95
C ASP A 99 0.92 77.06 -54.58
N GLY A 100 1.88 76.63 -53.76
CA GLY A 100 3.16 76.00 -54.18
C GLY A 100 3.24 74.51 -53.83
N SER A 101 2.13 73.93 -53.35
CA SER A 101 2.06 72.66 -52.62
C SER A 101 2.43 71.41 -53.42
N HIS A 102 2.27 71.42 -54.75
CA HIS A 102 2.28 70.18 -55.54
C HIS A 102 3.62 69.43 -55.64
N GLU A 103 4.77 70.10 -55.51
CA GLU A 103 6.08 69.41 -55.59
C GLU A 103 6.60 68.96 -54.21
N GLY A 104 6.32 69.76 -53.17
CA GLY A 104 6.55 69.38 -51.77
C GLY A 104 5.64 68.22 -51.32
N ASP A 105 4.39 68.22 -51.79
CA ASP A 105 3.45 67.12 -51.56
C ASP A 105 3.88 65.84 -52.25
N LYS A 106 4.43 65.90 -53.47
CA LYS A 106 4.98 64.71 -54.14
C LYS A 106 6.20 64.12 -53.42
N ALA A 107 7.10 64.97 -52.93
CA ALA A 107 8.25 64.51 -52.13
C ALA A 107 7.79 63.88 -50.79
N ARG A 108 6.78 64.50 -50.16
CA ARG A 108 6.17 64.00 -48.93
C ARG A 108 5.40 62.70 -49.16
N VAL A 109 4.72 62.54 -50.29
CA VAL A 109 4.06 61.29 -50.70
C VAL A 109 5.08 60.18 -50.89
N ARG A 110 6.22 60.42 -51.56
CA ARG A 110 7.27 59.39 -51.70
C ARG A 110 7.91 59.00 -50.37
N GLU A 111 8.10 59.95 -49.46
CA GLU A 111 8.61 59.64 -48.12
C GLU A 111 7.59 58.81 -47.32
N LEU A 112 6.31 59.19 -47.38
CA LEU A 112 5.21 58.42 -46.76
C LEU A 112 5.10 57.01 -47.36
N GLU A 113 5.27 56.84 -48.67
CA GLU A 113 5.31 55.52 -49.32
C GLU A 113 6.51 54.68 -48.85
N ARG A 114 7.68 55.30 -48.68
CA ARG A 114 8.88 54.64 -48.15
C ARG A 114 8.69 54.23 -46.69
N GLU A 115 8.08 55.08 -45.88
CA GLU A 115 7.78 54.79 -44.48
C GLU A 115 6.69 53.71 -44.33
N LEU A 116 5.67 53.75 -45.18
CA LEU A 116 4.64 52.72 -45.27
C LEU A 116 5.24 51.38 -45.73
N ALA A 117 6.18 51.36 -46.68
CA ALA A 117 6.89 50.16 -47.09
C ALA A 117 7.74 49.56 -45.95
N LYS A 118 8.45 50.40 -45.18
CA LYS A 118 9.21 49.97 -43.99
C LYS A 118 8.26 49.41 -42.92
N SER A 119 7.16 50.09 -42.65
CA SER A 119 6.15 49.66 -41.67
C SER A 119 5.55 48.31 -42.07
N ASN A 120 5.17 48.13 -43.33
CA ASN A 120 4.64 46.87 -43.86
C ASN A 120 5.67 45.72 -43.75
N HIS A 121 6.95 46.01 -43.98
CA HIS A 121 8.01 45.01 -43.81
C HIS A 121 8.14 44.56 -42.35
N ILE A 122 8.14 45.50 -41.40
CA ILE A 122 8.18 45.21 -39.96
C ILE A 122 6.93 44.41 -39.53
N ILE A 123 5.75 44.77 -40.04
CA ILE A 123 4.51 44.02 -39.79
C ILE A 123 4.62 42.59 -40.33
N SER A 124 5.22 42.39 -41.50
CA SER A 124 5.46 41.05 -42.04
C SER A 124 6.38 40.21 -41.16
N LEU A 125 7.42 40.84 -40.60
CA LEU A 125 8.39 40.20 -39.72
C LEU A 125 7.71 39.80 -38.39
N TYR A 126 6.97 40.72 -37.77
CA TYR A 126 6.21 40.40 -36.55
C TYR A 126 5.13 39.34 -36.77
N LYS A 127 4.47 39.31 -37.93
CA LYS A 127 3.53 38.22 -38.26
C LYS A 127 4.25 36.89 -38.36
N HIS A 128 5.44 36.84 -38.95
CA HIS A 128 6.22 35.62 -39.02
C HIS A 128 6.67 35.15 -37.62
N GLU A 129 7.24 36.05 -36.81
CA GLU A 129 7.60 35.74 -35.42
C GLU A 129 6.38 35.30 -34.60
N GLN A 130 5.21 35.92 -34.82
CA GLN A 130 3.97 35.51 -34.17
C GLN A 130 3.61 34.07 -34.56
N THR A 131 3.71 33.70 -35.84
CA THR A 131 3.44 32.32 -36.28
C THR A 131 4.41 31.32 -35.66
N GLU A 132 5.70 31.65 -35.58
CA GLU A 132 6.69 30.76 -34.94
C GLU A 132 6.46 30.63 -33.44
N ASN A 133 6.17 31.73 -32.75
CA ASN A 133 5.83 31.70 -31.32
C ASN A 133 4.56 30.88 -31.05
N THR A 134 3.52 31.00 -31.87
CA THR A 134 2.32 30.17 -31.72
C THR A 134 2.59 28.68 -31.94
N ASN A 135 3.47 28.35 -32.89
CA ASN A 135 3.89 26.97 -33.11
C ASN A 135 4.66 26.43 -31.90
N LEU A 136 5.61 27.22 -31.38
CA LEU A 136 6.39 26.84 -30.20
C LEU A 136 5.49 26.61 -28.97
N ILE A 137 4.48 27.46 -28.76
CA ILE A 137 3.49 27.27 -27.69
C ILE A 137 2.74 25.95 -27.88
N ALA A 138 2.30 25.61 -29.10
CA ALA A 138 1.62 24.35 -29.37
C ALA A 138 2.53 23.13 -29.10
N MET A 139 3.83 23.20 -29.44
CA MET A 139 4.79 22.15 -29.13
C MET A 139 5.00 21.99 -27.62
N TYR A 140 5.04 23.09 -26.86
CA TYR A 140 5.13 23.03 -25.41
C TYR A 140 3.86 22.47 -24.77
N GLU A 141 2.69 22.82 -25.29
CA GLU A 141 1.41 22.28 -24.84
C GLU A 141 1.38 20.76 -25.01
N ASP A 142 1.77 20.25 -26.18
CA ASP A 142 1.83 18.81 -26.46
C ASP A 142 2.87 18.10 -25.58
N ALA A 143 4.08 18.67 -25.46
CA ALA A 143 5.13 18.11 -24.61
C ALA A 143 4.74 18.08 -23.13
N LEU A 144 4.08 19.12 -22.62
CA LEU A 144 3.57 19.14 -21.25
C LEU A 144 2.37 18.19 -21.08
N GLY A 145 1.47 18.12 -22.06
CA GLY A 145 0.36 17.17 -22.06
C GLY A 145 0.86 15.73 -21.93
N THR A 146 1.79 15.33 -22.80
CA THR A 146 2.39 13.99 -22.77
C THR A 146 3.18 13.72 -21.48
N ALA A 147 3.97 14.69 -21.00
CA ALA A 147 4.71 14.53 -19.75
C ALA A 147 3.77 14.35 -18.54
N THR A 148 2.70 15.14 -18.45
CA THR A 148 1.72 15.00 -17.35
C THR A 148 0.97 13.67 -17.39
N GLU A 149 0.65 13.16 -18.58
CA GLU A 149 0.04 11.85 -18.74
C GLU A 149 1.01 10.72 -18.32
N GLN A 150 2.28 10.80 -18.72
CA GLN A 150 3.30 9.85 -18.29
C GLN A 150 3.49 9.84 -16.77
N ILE A 151 3.53 11.02 -16.14
CA ILE A 151 3.63 11.14 -14.68
C ILE A 151 2.41 10.50 -14.01
N ARG A 152 1.20 10.79 -14.50
CA ARG A 152 -0.03 10.19 -13.97
C ARG A 152 0.02 8.66 -14.08
N ASN A 153 0.33 8.14 -15.26
CA ASN A 153 0.40 6.71 -15.52
C ASN A 153 1.46 6.03 -14.64
N TYR A 154 2.62 6.66 -14.47
CA TYR A 154 3.68 6.16 -13.58
C TYR A 154 3.20 6.11 -12.12
N CYS A 155 2.60 7.18 -11.60
CA CYS A 155 2.10 7.20 -10.23
C CYS A 155 1.06 6.11 -9.98
N THR A 156 0.10 5.94 -10.90
CA THR A 156 -0.92 4.89 -10.79
C THR A 156 -0.34 3.49 -10.90
N ASP A 157 0.60 3.25 -11.81
CA ASP A 157 1.26 1.95 -11.97
C ASP A 157 2.08 1.59 -10.71
N VAL A 158 2.85 2.54 -10.16
CA VAL A 158 3.62 2.34 -8.93
C VAL A 158 2.72 2.00 -7.75
N GLU A 159 1.62 2.75 -7.56
CA GLU A 159 0.66 2.46 -6.50
C GLU A 159 0.04 1.06 -6.67
N SER A 160 -0.34 0.69 -7.90
CA SER A 160 -0.91 -0.62 -8.20
C SER A 160 0.07 -1.76 -7.88
N ARG A 161 1.35 -1.61 -8.23
CA ARG A 161 2.41 -2.60 -7.96
C ARG A 161 2.65 -2.75 -6.47
N PHE A 162 2.70 -1.63 -5.74
CA PHE A 162 2.87 -1.64 -4.29
C PHE A 162 1.70 -2.35 -3.58
N LEU A 163 0.46 -2.06 -4.00
CA LEU A 163 -0.72 -2.74 -3.47
C LEU A 163 -0.74 -4.24 -3.80
N ALA A 164 -0.39 -4.60 -5.04
CA ALA A 164 -0.29 -6.00 -5.47
C ALA A 164 0.75 -6.76 -4.64
N GLN A 165 1.92 -6.16 -4.42
CA GLN A 165 2.99 -6.74 -3.60
C GLN A 165 2.53 -6.92 -2.15
N ARG A 166 1.90 -5.91 -1.55
CA ARG A 166 1.38 -5.99 -0.17
C ARG A 166 0.31 -7.07 -0.04
N LYS A 167 -0.61 -7.16 -1.01
CA LYS A 167 -1.62 -8.22 -1.05
C LYS A 167 -0.99 -9.60 -1.16
N HIS A 168 0.03 -9.75 -2.01
CA HIS A 168 0.74 -11.01 -2.19
C HIS A 168 1.45 -11.46 -0.90
N TYR A 169 2.18 -10.57 -0.22
CA TYR A 169 2.80 -10.90 1.07
C TYR A 169 1.78 -11.24 2.15
N ASN A 170 0.65 -10.55 2.20
CA ASN A 170 -0.40 -10.86 3.16
C ASN A 170 -1.01 -12.24 2.90
N ASN A 171 -1.22 -12.59 1.62
CA ASN A 171 -1.69 -13.91 1.23
C ASN A 171 -0.68 -15.01 1.59
N LEU A 172 0.61 -14.80 1.32
CA LEU A 172 1.66 -15.76 1.70
C LEU A 172 1.72 -15.94 3.23
N LEU A 173 1.64 -14.86 4.00
CA LEU A 173 1.62 -14.94 5.46
C LEU A 173 0.38 -15.68 5.98
N GLN A 174 -0.76 -15.52 5.32
CA GLN A 174 -1.97 -16.26 5.66
C GLN A 174 -1.83 -17.74 5.32
N GLN A 175 -1.30 -18.06 4.15
CA GLN A 175 -1.02 -19.43 3.73
C GLN A 175 -0.09 -20.13 4.72
N GLU A 176 1.02 -19.50 5.13
CA GLU A 176 1.94 -20.05 6.14
C GLU A 176 1.25 -20.32 7.47
N LYS A 177 0.34 -19.44 7.91
CA LYS A 177 -0.47 -19.66 9.14
C LYS A 177 -1.40 -20.84 9.00
N ASP A 178 -2.05 -20.98 7.85
CA ASP A 178 -3.01 -22.05 7.58
C ASP A 178 -2.27 -23.39 7.45
N GLU A 179 -1.12 -23.43 6.80
CA GLU A 179 -0.24 -24.60 6.71
C GLU A 179 0.30 -25.02 8.10
N HIS A 180 0.70 -24.06 8.92
CA HIS A 180 1.12 -24.33 10.30
C HIS A 180 -0.02 -24.90 11.15
N LEU A 181 -1.24 -24.37 10.99
CA LEU A 181 -2.42 -24.89 11.69
C LEU A 181 -2.74 -26.31 11.23
N GLN A 182 -2.71 -26.55 9.92
CA GLN A 182 -2.98 -27.86 9.33
C GLN A 182 -2.00 -28.92 9.85
N SER A 183 -0.70 -28.62 9.87
CA SER A 183 0.33 -29.51 10.40
C SER A 183 0.09 -29.90 11.87
N ARG A 184 -0.40 -28.96 12.69
CA ARG A 184 -0.75 -29.23 14.09
C ARG A 184 -1.99 -30.13 14.20
N LEU A 185 -3.02 -29.86 13.41
CA LEU A 185 -4.24 -30.66 13.36
C LEU A 185 -3.93 -32.10 12.92
N ASP A 186 -3.07 -32.28 11.92
CA ASP A 186 -2.64 -33.59 11.45
C ASP A 186 -1.86 -34.33 12.55
N ARG A 187 -0.94 -33.66 13.25
CA ARG A 187 -0.23 -34.26 14.39
C ARG A 187 -1.20 -34.73 15.48
N ASP A 188 -2.15 -33.89 15.86
CA ASP A 188 -3.16 -34.23 16.88
C ASP A 188 -4.05 -35.39 16.41
N HIS A 189 -4.40 -35.43 15.12
CA HIS A 189 -5.15 -36.53 14.51
C HIS A 189 -4.39 -37.86 14.63
N TRP A 190 -3.13 -37.91 14.21
CA TRP A 190 -2.30 -39.11 14.30
C TRP A 190 -2.05 -39.54 15.75
N GLN A 191 -1.86 -38.58 16.65
CA GLN A 191 -1.71 -38.86 18.08
C GLN A 191 -2.99 -39.48 18.67
N ALA A 192 -4.16 -38.94 18.33
CA ALA A 192 -5.45 -39.50 18.75
C ALA A 192 -5.67 -40.92 18.22
N GLN A 193 -5.36 -41.15 16.93
CA GLN A 193 -5.44 -42.50 16.34
C GLN A 193 -4.49 -43.48 17.03
N THR A 194 -3.26 -43.06 17.33
CA THR A 194 -2.26 -43.90 17.99
C THR A 194 -2.73 -44.29 19.40
N LEU A 195 -3.28 -43.33 20.16
CA LEU A 195 -3.86 -43.62 21.48
C LEU A 195 -5.01 -44.62 21.40
N LYS A 196 -5.91 -44.46 20.43
CA LYS A 196 -7.01 -45.41 20.18
C LYS A 196 -6.50 -46.81 19.88
N VAL A 197 -5.50 -46.96 19.00
CA VAL A 197 -4.90 -48.27 18.71
C VAL A 197 -4.22 -48.85 19.95
N SER A 198 -3.52 -48.04 20.74
CA SER A 198 -2.90 -48.50 21.99
C SER A 198 -3.91 -49.04 23.00
N GLU A 199 -5.09 -48.40 23.10
CA GLU A 199 -6.20 -48.87 23.92
C GLU A 199 -6.79 -50.18 23.37
N MET A 200 -6.98 -50.27 22.06
CA MET A 200 -7.44 -51.52 21.42
C MET A 200 -6.46 -52.68 21.66
N ILE A 201 -5.16 -52.44 21.64
CA ILE A 201 -4.14 -53.48 21.94
C ILE A 201 -4.21 -53.89 23.41
N ARG A 202 -4.30 -52.94 24.34
CA ARG A 202 -4.42 -53.23 25.78
C ARG A 202 -5.69 -54.01 26.09
N THR A 203 -6.81 -53.62 25.49
CA THR A 203 -8.10 -54.32 25.66
C THR A 203 -8.08 -55.71 25.04
N ALA A 204 -7.53 -55.88 23.83
CA ALA A 204 -7.35 -57.21 23.23
C ALA A 204 -6.44 -58.11 24.07
N SER A 205 -5.32 -57.56 24.61
CA SER A 205 -4.46 -58.31 25.53
C SER A 205 -5.17 -58.69 26.81
N ARG A 206 -6.00 -57.79 27.38
CA ARG A 206 -6.79 -58.08 28.57
C ARG A 206 -7.83 -59.16 28.30
N LEU A 207 -8.58 -59.07 27.20
CA LEU A 207 -9.56 -60.10 26.82
C LEU A 207 -8.88 -61.46 26.62
N ARG A 208 -7.71 -61.48 25.98
CA ARG A 208 -6.90 -62.70 25.83
C ARG A 208 -6.41 -63.26 27.17
N THR A 209 -6.08 -62.43 28.17
CA THR A 209 -5.69 -62.96 29.48
C THR A 209 -6.90 -63.39 30.31
N ASP A 210 -7.99 -62.62 30.28
CA ASP A 210 -9.20 -62.86 31.08
C ASP A 210 -9.88 -64.16 30.66
N GLU A 211 -9.95 -64.45 29.34
CA GLU A 211 -10.59 -65.66 28.79
C GLU A 211 -9.95 -66.98 29.29
N TRP A 212 -8.67 -66.95 29.70
CA TRP A 212 -7.91 -68.14 30.07
C TRP A 212 -7.37 -68.09 31.50
N SER A 213 -7.80 -67.16 32.37
CA SER A 213 -7.11 -66.94 33.66
C SER A 213 -7.69 -67.73 34.84
N GLU A 214 -9.01 -67.69 35.07
CA GLU A 214 -9.60 -68.24 36.29
C GLU A 214 -9.63 -69.77 36.29
N GLU A 215 -10.19 -70.37 35.24
CA GLU A 215 -10.32 -71.83 35.13
C GLU A 215 -8.94 -72.51 35.12
N TYR A 216 -7.95 -71.90 34.46
CA TYR A 216 -6.59 -72.41 34.37
C TYR A 216 -5.81 -72.26 35.68
N ALA A 217 -6.00 -71.16 36.41
CA ALA A 217 -5.40 -71.00 37.73
C ALA A 217 -5.92 -72.05 38.72
N VAL A 218 -7.21 -72.38 38.67
CA VAL A 218 -7.81 -73.43 39.50
C VAL A 218 -7.26 -74.80 39.13
N ILE A 219 -7.26 -75.16 37.84
CA ILE A 219 -6.74 -76.46 37.38
C ILE A 219 -5.26 -76.62 37.71
N SER A 220 -4.42 -75.61 37.46
CA SER A 220 -2.99 -75.65 37.78
C SER A 220 -2.71 -75.66 39.30
N GLY A 221 -3.50 -74.91 40.08
CA GLY A 221 -3.47 -74.96 41.55
C GLY A 221 -3.78 -76.36 42.09
N LEU A 222 -4.88 -76.96 41.64
CA LEU A 222 -5.28 -78.32 42.03
C LEU A 222 -4.22 -79.37 41.62
N GLN A 223 -3.63 -79.25 40.44
CA GLN A 223 -2.52 -80.13 40.04
C GLN A 223 -1.30 -79.98 40.96
N SER A 224 -0.96 -78.74 41.34
CA SER A 224 0.15 -78.50 42.26
C SER A 224 -0.09 -79.12 43.64
N GLU A 225 -1.35 -79.08 44.13
CA GLU A 225 -1.76 -79.73 45.37
C GLU A 225 -1.66 -81.25 45.27
N VAL A 226 -2.17 -81.86 44.18
CA VAL A 226 -2.06 -83.30 43.94
C VAL A 226 -0.60 -83.74 43.87
N ARG A 227 0.26 -83.00 43.16
CA ARG A 227 1.71 -83.25 43.11
C ARG A 227 2.36 -83.16 44.50
N CYS A 228 1.96 -82.19 45.32
CA CYS A 228 2.43 -82.04 46.70
C CYS A 228 1.99 -83.22 47.58
N LEU A 229 0.71 -83.58 47.54
CA LEU A 229 0.15 -84.71 48.30
C LEU A 229 0.80 -86.03 47.90
N ARG A 230 1.03 -86.25 46.60
CA ARG A 230 1.72 -87.44 46.06
C ARG A 230 3.14 -87.53 46.60
N ARG A 231 3.85 -86.39 46.66
CA ARG A 231 5.19 -86.29 47.27
C ARG A 231 5.16 -86.58 48.78
N CYS A 232 4.20 -86.05 49.53
CA CYS A 232 4.05 -86.32 50.96
C CYS A 232 3.75 -87.80 51.27
N LEU A 233 3.03 -88.47 50.37
CA LEU A 233 2.72 -89.90 50.47
C LEU A 233 3.84 -90.81 49.93
N GLY A 234 4.96 -90.25 49.46
CA GLY A 234 6.08 -91.02 48.93
C GLY A 234 5.79 -91.75 47.60
N MET A 235 4.74 -91.34 46.89
CA MET A 235 4.37 -91.88 45.59
C MET A 235 5.21 -91.25 44.48
N GLU A 236 5.50 -92.01 43.42
CA GLU A 236 6.22 -91.48 42.25
C GLU A 236 5.44 -90.35 41.57
N PRO A 237 6.15 -89.32 41.04
CA PRO A 237 5.51 -88.23 40.32
C PRO A 237 4.80 -88.76 39.07
N GLU A 238 3.60 -88.23 38.81
CA GLU A 238 2.85 -88.56 37.61
C GLU A 238 3.53 -87.98 36.36
N LYS A 239 3.41 -88.68 35.24
CA LYS A 239 3.76 -88.10 33.94
C LYS A 239 2.75 -87.02 33.61
N ALA A 240 3.21 -85.88 33.11
CA ALA A 240 2.36 -84.74 32.76
C ALA A 240 1.14 -85.15 31.89
N GLU A 241 1.33 -86.05 30.93
CA GLU A 241 0.27 -86.56 30.03
C GLU A 241 -0.87 -87.30 30.73
N ASN A 242 -0.61 -87.84 31.93
CA ASN A 242 -1.55 -88.63 32.71
C ASN A 242 -2.22 -87.80 33.81
N GLU A 243 -1.79 -86.56 34.02
CA GLU A 243 -2.35 -85.70 35.06
C GLU A 243 -3.77 -85.26 34.68
N THR A 244 -4.67 -85.26 35.68
CA THR A 244 -6.04 -84.77 35.49
C THR A 244 -5.98 -83.28 35.16
N GLY A 245 -6.57 -82.86 34.04
CA GLY A 245 -6.54 -81.47 33.56
C GLY A 245 -5.43 -81.15 32.54
N TRP A 246 -4.53 -82.10 32.23
CA TRP A 246 -3.46 -81.91 31.24
C TRP A 246 -3.97 -81.50 29.86
N SER A 247 -5.11 -82.05 29.42
CA SER A 247 -5.73 -81.71 28.13
C SER A 247 -6.10 -80.24 28.00
N TYR A 248 -6.38 -79.55 29.11
CA TYR A 248 -6.72 -78.13 29.12
C TYR A 248 -5.46 -77.27 29.20
N LEU A 249 -4.49 -77.66 30.03
CA LEU A 249 -3.26 -76.90 30.25
C LEU A 249 -2.25 -76.98 29.09
N LYS A 250 -2.28 -78.03 28.26
CA LYS A 250 -1.37 -78.19 27.11
C LYS A 250 -1.49 -77.07 26.06
N GLU A 251 -2.65 -76.39 26.00
CA GLU A 251 -2.95 -75.36 25.00
C GLU A 251 -2.62 -73.95 25.49
N LEU A 252 -2.24 -73.82 26.77
CA LEU A 252 -1.80 -72.55 27.31
C LEU A 252 -0.47 -72.16 26.62
N PRO A 253 -0.33 -70.93 26.09
CA PRO A 253 0.98 -70.43 25.70
C PRO A 253 1.82 -70.33 26.98
N LEU A 254 2.67 -71.33 27.23
CA LEU A 254 3.51 -71.38 28.41
C LEU A 254 4.29 -70.07 28.54
N THR A 255 4.00 -69.31 29.60
CA THR A 255 4.94 -68.33 30.17
C THR A 255 6.16 -69.00 30.82
N ASP A 256 6.33 -70.31 30.63
CA ASP A 256 7.35 -71.16 31.24
C ASP A 256 8.63 -71.29 30.38
N GLN A 257 8.88 -70.32 29.49
CA GLN A 257 10.17 -70.14 28.80
C GLN A 257 10.92 -68.91 29.33
N ALA A 258 11.03 -68.78 30.65
CA ALA A 258 11.98 -67.89 31.31
C ALA A 258 12.86 -68.70 32.28
#